data_AF-A0A2R6AIM0-F1
#
_entry.id   AF-A0A2R6AIM0-F1
#
_cell.length_a   1.000
_cell.length_b   1.000
_cell.length_c   1.000
_cell.angle_alpha   90.00
_cell.angle_beta   90.00
_cell.angle_gamma   90.00
#
_symmetry.space_group_name_H-M   'P 1'
#
loop_
_entity.id
_entity.type
_entity.pdbx_description
1 polymer ?
#
loop_
_entity_poly.entity_id
_entity_poly.type
_entity_poly.pdbx_seq_one_letter_code
_entity_poly.pdbx_strand_id
1 'polypeptide(L)'
;MEKRKIPGKKQWRLLPKYKVDIHSKEYKKKLRDSLLQEWPYAAHWVDSAIKTAYSIFKTWRKNYVKGERGEDPLRKGSLQEPSKPSLSLRVKNSG
;
A
#
# COMPACT_ATOMS: atom_id res chain seq x y z
N MET A 1 -1.54 1.31 -18.36
CA MET A 1 -1.34 1.33 -16.89
C MET A 1 0.13 1.59 -16.59
N GLU A 2 0.45 2.32 -15.53
CA GLU A 2 1.83 2.56 -15.12
C GLU A 2 2.23 1.52 -14.05
N LYS A 3 3.44 0.98 -14.14
CA LYS A 3 3.98 0.05 -13.13
C LYS A 3 5.16 0.72 -12.44
N ARG A 4 5.21 0.67 -11.10
CA ARG A 4 6.35 1.12 -10.31
C ARG A 4 6.93 -0.03 -9.50
N LYS A 5 8.25 -0.18 -9.53
CA LYS A 5 8.98 -1.07 -8.62
C LYS A 5 9.14 -0.38 -7.27
N ILE A 6 8.95 -1.13 -6.18
CA ILE A 6 9.23 -0.60 -4.85
C ILE A 6 10.77 -0.60 -4.66
N PRO A 7 11.39 0.52 -4.24
CA PRO A 7 12.82 0.55 -3.95
C PRO A 7 13.19 -0.55 -2.94
N GLY A 8 14.24 -1.31 -3.24
CA GLY A 8 14.72 -2.40 -2.37
C GLY A 8 13.86 -3.67 -2.34
N LYS A 9 12.73 -3.76 -3.07
CA LYS A 9 11.90 -4.98 -3.13
C LYS A 9 11.75 -5.52 -4.55
N LYS A 10 11.50 -6.83 -4.66
CA LYS A 10 11.19 -7.50 -5.95
C LYS A 10 9.75 -7.24 -6.44
N GLN A 11 8.93 -6.57 -5.63
CA GLN A 11 7.50 -6.37 -5.89
C GLN A 11 7.23 -5.14 -6.79
N TRP A 12 6.24 -5.30 -7.67
CA TRP A 12 5.72 -4.24 -8.55
C TRP A 12 4.34 -3.77 -8.08
N ARG A 13 4.11 -2.46 -8.19
CA ARG A 13 2.82 -1.81 -7.93
C ARG A 13 2.20 -1.38 -9.25
N LEU A 14 0.93 -1.68 -9.42
CA LEU A 14 0.13 -1.26 -10.58
C LEU A 14 -0.58 0.03 -10.20
N LEU A 15 -0.24 1.12 -10.88
CA LEU A 15 -0.91 2.40 -10.70
C LEU A 15 -2.02 2.52 -11.74
N PRO A 16 -3.30 2.53 -11.32
CA PRO A 16 -4.39 2.82 -12.23
C PRO A 16 -4.21 4.23 -12.77
N LYS A 17 -4.27 4.37 -14.09
CA LYS A 17 -4.39 5.68 -14.74
C LYS A 17 -5.87 6.01 -14.78
N TYR A 18 -6.27 7.08 -14.10
CA TYR A 18 -7.63 7.57 -14.17
C TYR A 18 -7.87 8.21 -15.53
N LYS A 19 -8.99 7.89 -16.17
CA LYS A 19 -9.42 8.54 -17.42
C LYS A 19 -9.96 9.95 -17.19
N VAL A 20 -10.39 10.21 -15.96
CA VAL A 20 -10.94 11.49 -15.51
C VAL A 20 -10.02 12.11 -14.47
N ASP A 21 -9.93 13.44 -14.46
CA ASP A 21 -9.28 14.14 -13.36
C ASP A 21 -10.20 14.13 -12.12
N ILE A 22 -10.02 13.11 -11.29
CA ILE A 22 -10.72 12.94 -10.01
C ILE A 22 -10.48 14.10 -9.04
N HIS A 23 -9.45 14.93 -9.22
CA HIS A 23 -9.18 16.06 -8.35
C HIS A 23 -9.74 17.38 -8.87
N SER A 24 -10.23 17.41 -10.11
CA SER A 24 -10.85 18.59 -10.70
C SER A 24 -12.09 19.03 -9.93
N LYS A 25 -12.28 20.35 -9.86
CA LYS A 25 -13.49 20.95 -9.26
C LYS A 25 -14.74 20.56 -10.03
N GLU A 26 -14.65 20.50 -11.36
CA GLU A 26 -15.76 20.14 -12.25
C GLU A 26 -16.24 18.71 -12.03
N TYR A 27 -15.32 17.74 -11.93
CA TYR A 27 -15.66 16.35 -11.65
C TYR A 27 -16.33 16.21 -10.28
N LYS A 28 -15.79 16.87 -9.26
CA LYS A 28 -16.39 16.85 -7.91
C LYS A 28 -17.77 17.48 -7.88
N LYS A 29 -17.98 18.58 -8.61
CA LYS A 29 -19.30 19.20 -8.73
C LYS A 29 -20.29 18.27 -9.43
N LYS A 30 -19.95 17.72 -10.59
CA LYS A 30 -20.79 16.75 -11.31
C LYS A 30 -21.13 15.53 -10.47
N LEU A 31 -20.15 14.99 -9.74
CA LEU A 31 -20.34 13.87 -8.82
C LEU A 31 -21.31 14.25 -7.69
N ARG A 32 -21.09 15.40 -7.04
CA ARG A 32 -21.97 15.91 -5.98
C ARG A 32 -23.40 16.11 -6.50
N ASP A 33 -23.57 16.75 -7.65
CA ASP A 33 -24.87 17.02 -8.26
C ASP A 33 -25.59 15.71 -8.62
N SER A 34 -24.86 14.70 -9.14
CA SER A 34 -25.42 13.37 -9.43
C SER A 34 -25.84 12.58 -8.18
N LEU A 35 -25.17 12.82 -7.04
CA LEU A 35 -25.47 12.15 -5.76
C LEU A 35 -26.58 12.87 -4.97
N LEU A 36 -26.85 14.13 -5.30
CA LEU A 36 -27.86 14.98 -4.64
C LEU A 36 -29.26 14.85 -5.24
N GLN A 37 -29.39 14.18 -6.38
CA GLN A 37 -30.64 14.13 -7.12
C GLN A 37 -31.74 13.51 -6.25
N GLU A 38 -32.79 14.30 -5.97
CA GLU A 38 -33.95 14.00 -5.09
C GLU A 38 -33.76 14.20 -3.57
N TRP A 39 -32.58 14.63 -3.09
CA TRP A 39 -32.33 14.76 -1.64
C TRP A 39 -31.79 16.13 -1.20
N PRO A 40 -32.63 17.20 -1.24
CA PRO A 40 -32.20 18.58 -1.00
C PRO A 40 -31.63 18.82 0.41
N TYR A 41 -32.09 18.07 1.42
CA TYR A 41 -31.63 18.21 2.80
C TYR A 41 -30.33 17.45 3.11
N ALA A 42 -29.88 16.57 2.21
CA ALA A 42 -28.76 15.66 2.48
C ALA A 42 -27.39 16.17 1.99
N ALA A 43 -27.33 17.40 1.46
CA ALA A 43 -26.12 17.98 0.87
C ALA A 43 -24.87 17.83 1.76
N HIS A 44 -25.01 18.09 3.06
CA HIS A 44 -23.90 18.02 4.01
C HIS A 44 -23.45 16.57 4.30
N TRP A 45 -24.36 15.59 4.24
CA TRP A 45 -24.04 14.16 4.35
C TRP A 45 -23.28 13.68 3.12
N VAL A 46 -23.74 14.06 1.93
CA VAL A 46 -23.07 13.76 0.66
C VAL A 46 -21.65 14.33 0.66
N ASP A 47 -21.47 15.59 1.07
CA ASP A 47 -20.15 16.21 1.18
C ASP A 47 -19.23 15.48 2.16
N SER A 48 -19.77 15.06 3.31
CA SER A 48 -19.02 14.31 4.31
C SER A 48 -18.60 12.93 3.81
N ALA A 49 -19.47 12.24 3.08
CA ALA A 49 -19.18 10.95 2.45
C ALA A 49 -18.11 11.08 1.36
N ILE A 50 -18.24 12.07 0.48
CA ILE A 50 -17.24 12.38 -0.55
C ILE A 50 -15.90 12.66 0.12
N LYS A 51 -15.83 13.57 1.10
CA LYS A 51 -14.59 13.91 1.80
C LYS A 51 -13.92 12.67 2.42
N THR A 52 -14.71 11.79 3.02
CA THR A 52 -14.23 10.54 3.63
C THR A 52 -13.64 9.60 2.57
N ALA A 53 -14.34 9.39 1.46
CA ALA A 53 -13.86 8.56 0.36
C ALA A 53 -12.50 9.05 -0.20
N TYR A 54 -12.35 10.36 -0.43
CA TYR A 54 -11.09 10.94 -0.89
C TYR A 54 -9.96 10.76 0.14
N SER A 55 -10.25 10.85 1.43
CA SER A 55 -9.27 10.60 2.51
C SER A 55 -8.78 9.15 2.51
N ILE A 56 -9.71 8.19 2.38
CA ILE A 56 -9.40 6.76 2.28
C ILE A 56 -8.53 6.50 1.05
N PHE A 57 -8.90 7.01 -0.12
CA PHE A 57 -8.10 6.82 -1.33
C PHE A 57 -6.71 7.43 -1.24
N LYS A 58 -6.59 8.61 -0.62
CA LYS A 58 -5.30 9.28 -0.40
C LYS A 58 -4.37 8.43 0.49
N THR A 59 -4.89 7.97 1.63
CA THR A 59 -4.11 7.15 2.57
C THR A 59 -3.79 5.77 1.99
N TRP A 60 -4.75 5.14 1.31
CA TRP A 60 -4.54 3.88 0.60
C TRP A 60 -3.44 4.01 -0.46
N ARG A 61 -3.51 5.03 -1.32
CA ARG A 61 -2.50 5.23 -2.39
C ARG A 61 -1.12 5.48 -1.81
N LYS A 62 -1.01 6.31 -0.77
CA LYS A 62 0.26 6.56 -0.06
C LYS A 62 0.86 5.25 0.44
N ASN A 63 0.06 4.42 1.11
CA ASN A 63 0.51 3.15 1.68
C ASN A 63 0.82 2.10 0.62
N TYR A 64 0.01 2.03 -0.45
CA TYR A 64 0.21 1.10 -1.56
C TYR A 64 1.51 1.39 -2.30
N VAL A 65 1.82 2.67 -2.59
CA VAL A 65 3.04 3.07 -3.30
C VAL A 65 4.28 2.88 -2.44
N LYS A 66 4.25 3.30 -1.17
CA LYS A 66 5.42 3.23 -0.29
C LYS A 66 5.70 1.82 0.24
N GLY A 67 4.67 0.98 0.38
CA GLY A 67 4.83 -0.34 1.00
C GLY A 67 5.22 -0.29 2.48
N GLU A 68 4.96 0.84 3.16
CA GLU A 68 5.36 1.13 4.56
C GLU A 68 4.53 0.40 5.61
N ARG A 69 3.46 -0.30 5.23
CA ARG A 69 2.68 -1.11 6.16
C ARG A 69 3.32 -2.50 6.29
N GLY A 70 4.37 -2.54 7.12
CA GLY A 70 4.95 -3.73 7.75
C GLY A 70 5.51 -4.77 6.78
N GLU A 71 6.84 -4.79 6.62
CA GLU A 71 7.46 -6.12 6.64
C GLU A 71 7.14 -6.74 7.99
N ASP A 72 6.55 -7.93 7.94
CA ASP A 72 6.35 -8.77 9.10
C ASP A 72 7.66 -8.83 9.92
N PRO A 73 7.67 -8.46 11.21
CA PRO A 73 8.82 -8.62 12.08
C PRO A 73 9.40 -10.05 12.04
N LEU A 74 8.58 -11.06 11.76
CA LEU A 74 9.01 -12.47 11.61
C LEU A 74 9.93 -12.69 10.41
N ARG A 75 9.97 -11.79 9.42
CA ARG A 75 10.93 -11.86 8.31
C ARG A 75 12.34 -11.36 8.69
N LYS A 76 12.46 -10.48 9.68
CA LYS A 76 13.77 -9.92 10.08
C LYS A 76 14.69 -10.94 10.78
N GLY A 77 14.16 -12.05 11.26
CA GLY A 77 14.94 -13.08 11.98
C GLY A 77 15.54 -14.20 11.12
N SER A 78 15.31 -14.22 9.81
CA SER A 78 15.68 -15.36 8.94
C SER A 78 17.03 -15.23 8.22
N LEU A 79 17.83 -14.21 8.56
CA LEU A 79 19.19 -13.99 8.02
C LEU A 79 20.20 -13.81 9.16
N GLN A 80 20.25 -14.76 10.08
CA GLN A 80 21.52 -15.15 10.69
C GLN A 80 21.79 -16.55 10.18
N GLU A 81 22.72 -16.69 9.24
CA GLU A 81 23.25 -18.01 8.93
C GLU A 81 23.81 -18.59 10.24
N PRO A 82 23.47 -19.84 10.61
CA PRO A 82 24.17 -20.49 11.70
C PRO A 82 25.65 -20.52 11.32
N SER A 83 26.50 -19.98 12.19
CA SER A 83 27.95 -20.12 12.07
C SER A 83 28.25 -21.60 11.83
N LYS A 84 28.90 -21.89 10.70
CA LYS A 84 29.34 -23.24 10.37
C LYS A 84 30.09 -23.80 11.59
N PRO A 85 29.71 -24.97 12.14
CA PRO A 85 30.55 -25.58 13.15
C PRO A 85 31.91 -25.88 12.50
N SER A 86 32.96 -25.28 13.08
CA SER A 86 34.34 -25.58 12.74
C SER A 86 34.55 -27.08 12.83
N LEU A 87 34.88 -27.72 11.70
CA LEU A 87 35.38 -29.08 11.64
C LEU A 87 36.78 -29.10 12.25
N SER A 88 36.85 -29.18 13.57
CA SER A 88 38.07 -29.53 14.29
C SER A 88 37.71 -30.17 15.63
N LEU A 89 38.40 -31.29 15.93
CA LEU A 89 38.22 -32.26 17.04
C LEU A 89 37.30 -33.43 16.65
N ARG A 90 37.72 -34.70 16.63
CA ARG A 90 38.90 -35.34 17.22
C ARG A 90 39.04 -36.74 16.60
N VAL A 91 40.12 -37.00 15.88
CA VAL A 91 40.58 -38.38 15.62
C VAL A 91 41.02 -38.95 16.95
N LYS A 92 40.30 -39.96 17.46
CA LYS A 92 40.83 -40.86 18.49
C LYS A 92 41.24 -42.13 17.74
N ASN A 93 42.55 -42.28 17.52
CA ASN A 93 43.12 -43.54 17.09
C ASN A 93 43.07 -44.54 18.23
N SER A 94 42.57 -45.73 17.90
CA SER A 94 42.72 -46.98 18.62
C SER A 94 44.18 -47.46 18.52
N GLY A 95 44.70 -48.08 19.58
CA GLY A 95 46.02 -48.69 19.65
C GLY A 95 46.52 -48.80 21.07
#